data_AF-A0A7S2SG59-F1
#
_entry.id   AF-A0A7S2SG59-F1
#
_cell.length_a   1.000
_cell.length_b   1.000
_cell.length_c   1.000
_cell.angle_alpha   90.00
_cell.angle_beta   90.00
_cell.angle_gamma   90.00
#
_symmetry.space_group_name_H-M   'P 1'
#
loop_
_entity.id
_entity.type
_entity.pdbx_description
1 polymer ?
#
loop_
_entity_poly.entity_id
_entity_poly.type
_entity_poly.pdbx_seq_one_letter_code
_entity_poly.pdbx_strand_id
1 'polypeptide(L)'
;NFIQSKSFKTVSITKKSPALQRQTLEKFCLGLKNNGMEVLKLNRENKWQPRFLTVSKEGTWLSNGTFNSGDRGYCPLGILWVKKFNSRNKEYSIASIDKQKRGGDFFSHLKSATEDKSHTVRVSSLTKKVQMRFKNTVQVKLKFQQDGVKRSVLFRCSSIDDANSLVAGCNAIVYVLKSSVDEPHDNDISPKKETQYLAHDLVDASKIVSNNILECTSEADDSETGLWEV
;
A
#
# COMPACT_ATOMS: atom_id res chain seq x y z
N ASN A 1 22.16 1.50 36.04
CA ASN A 1 20.82 1.60 35.43
C ASN A 1 20.86 1.16 33.98
N PHE A 2 20.77 -0.15 33.76
CA PHE A 2 20.75 -0.78 32.44
C PHE A 2 19.31 -0.72 31.92
N ILE A 3 19.04 0.18 30.97
CA ILE A 3 17.72 0.28 30.35
C ILE A 3 17.61 -0.92 29.41
N GLN A 4 16.77 -1.91 29.77
CA GLN A 4 16.30 -2.91 28.82
C GLN A 4 15.63 -2.18 27.65
N SER A 5 16.35 -2.01 26.55
CA SER A 5 15.75 -1.54 25.30
C SER A 5 14.70 -2.57 24.91
N LYS A 6 13.42 -2.19 24.96
CA LYS A 6 12.36 -2.99 24.34
C LYS A 6 12.80 -3.18 22.89
N SER A 7 13.19 -4.41 22.58
CA SER A 7 13.72 -4.78 21.28
C SER A 7 12.69 -4.40 20.23
N PHE A 8 13.12 -3.62 19.24
CA PHE A 8 12.35 -3.39 18.04
C PHE A 8 12.02 -4.78 17.51
N LYS A 9 10.74 -5.16 17.46
CA LYS A 9 10.36 -6.32 16.66
C LYS A 9 10.74 -5.89 15.25
N THR A 10 11.89 -6.35 14.78
CA THR A 10 12.20 -6.35 13.36
C THR A 10 11.00 -7.06 12.76
N VAL A 11 10.04 -6.28 12.25
CA VAL A 11 8.93 -6.82 11.49
C VAL A 11 9.63 -7.31 10.23
N SER A 12 10.13 -8.54 10.31
CA SER A 12 10.55 -9.29 9.16
C SER A 12 9.39 -9.14 8.20
N ILE A 13 9.72 -8.63 7.02
CA ILE A 13 8.80 -8.61 5.90
C ILE A 13 8.69 -10.07 5.44
N THR A 14 8.21 -10.98 6.31
CA THR A 14 7.52 -12.17 5.84
C THR A 14 6.45 -11.65 4.91
N LYS A 15 6.42 -12.16 3.67
CA LYS A 15 5.51 -11.71 2.61
C LYS A 15 4.08 -11.79 3.15
N LYS A 16 3.59 -10.68 3.72
CA LYS A 16 2.23 -10.57 4.22
C LYS A 16 1.31 -10.72 3.01
N SER A 17 0.16 -11.35 3.22
CA SER A 17 -0.84 -11.47 2.16
C SER A 17 -1.22 -10.08 1.61
N PRO A 18 -1.58 -9.96 0.32
CA PRO A 18 -2.03 -8.70 -0.26
C PRO A 18 -3.16 -8.03 0.54
N ALA A 19 -4.10 -8.83 1.06
CA ALA A 19 -5.18 -8.36 1.91
C ALA A 19 -4.68 -7.71 3.21
N LEU A 20 -3.70 -8.33 3.89
CA LEU A 20 -3.13 -7.77 5.11
C LEU A 20 -2.35 -6.47 4.84
N GLN A 21 -1.68 -6.36 3.69
CA GLN A 21 -1.00 -5.13 3.27
C GLN A 21 -2.00 -3.99 3.03
N ARG A 22 -3.12 -4.27 2.35
CA ARG A 22 -4.20 -3.29 2.15
C ARG A 22 -4.80 -2.82 3.47
N GLN A 23 -5.14 -3.75 4.36
CA GLN A 23 -5.65 -3.40 5.70
C GLN A 23 -4.64 -2.56 6.49
N THR A 24 -3.34 -2.88 6.39
CA THR A 24 -2.26 -2.11 7.03
C THR A 24 -2.19 -0.70 6.47
N LEU A 25 -2.26 -0.54 5.14
CA LEU A 25 -2.27 0.75 4.45
C LEU A 25 -3.47 1.60 4.87
N GLU A 26 -4.67 1.03 4.88
CA GLU A 26 -5.91 1.74 5.20
C GLU A 26 -5.90 2.25 6.64
N LYS A 27 -5.59 1.37 7.60
CA LYS A 27 -5.47 1.73 9.02
C LYS A 27 -4.44 2.84 9.23
N PHE A 28 -3.30 2.73 8.55
CA PHE A 28 -2.23 3.72 8.62
C PHE A 28 -2.67 5.07 8.05
N CYS A 29 -3.22 5.11 6.84
CA CYS A 29 -3.65 6.34 6.18
C CYS A 29 -4.79 7.02 6.94
N LEU A 30 -5.77 6.23 7.42
CA LEU A 30 -6.88 6.74 8.23
C LEU A 30 -6.37 7.31 9.57
N GLY A 31 -5.44 6.62 10.22
CA GLY A 31 -4.81 7.10 11.45
C GLY A 31 -4.09 8.43 11.25
N LEU A 32 -3.27 8.55 10.21
CA LEU A 32 -2.57 9.79 9.85
C LEU A 32 -3.52 10.93 9.47
N LYS A 33 -4.61 10.63 8.75
CA LYS A 33 -5.63 11.62 8.37
C LYS A 33 -6.37 12.17 9.60
N ASN A 34 -6.73 11.30 10.53
CA ASN A 34 -7.59 11.66 11.66
C ASN A 34 -6.84 12.28 12.83
N ASN A 35 -5.68 11.73 13.17
CA ASN A 35 -4.96 12.08 14.40
C ASN A 35 -3.65 12.83 14.10
N GLY A 36 -3.12 12.68 12.89
CA GLY A 36 -1.74 13.01 12.60
C GLY A 36 -0.77 12.15 13.42
N MET A 37 0.51 12.30 13.15
CA MET A 37 1.57 11.69 13.96
C MET A 37 2.62 12.74 14.27
N GLU A 38 2.78 13.08 15.54
CA GLU A 38 3.80 14.04 15.96
C GLU A 38 5.19 13.41 15.82
N VAL A 39 6.08 14.11 15.11
CA VAL A 39 7.44 13.66 14.84
C VAL A 39 8.42 14.82 14.94
N LEU A 40 9.70 14.50 15.16
CA LEU A 40 10.77 15.41 14.79
C LEU A 40 11.26 15.04 13.40
N LYS A 41 11.24 16.00 12.48
CA LYS A 41 11.83 15.85 11.15
C LYS A 41 13.22 16.47 11.14
N LEU A 42 14.22 15.76 10.60
CA LEU A 42 15.53 16.33 10.35
C LEU A 42 15.45 17.26 9.12
N ASN A 43 15.92 18.51 9.28
CA ASN A 43 16.03 19.45 8.17
C ASN A 43 17.37 19.27 7.41
N ARG A 44 17.61 20.07 6.38
CA ARG A 44 18.84 20.03 5.57
C ARG A 44 20.09 20.54 6.31
N GLU A 45 19.89 21.29 7.39
CA GLU A 45 20.94 21.81 8.27
C GLU A 45 21.22 20.85 9.46
N ASN A 46 20.73 19.61 9.40
CA ASN A 46 20.83 18.62 10.49
C ASN A 46 20.23 19.10 11.83
N LYS A 47 19.22 19.95 11.78
CA LYS A 47 18.43 20.39 12.94
C LYS A 47 17.09 19.67 12.96
N TRP A 48 16.74 19.13 14.12
CA TRP A 48 15.42 18.54 14.35
C TRP A 48 14.36 19.64 14.39
N GLN A 49 13.22 19.39 13.77
CA GLN A 49 12.08 20.32 13.75
C GLN A 49 10.78 19.58 14.08
N PRO A 50 9.97 20.05 15.03
CA PRO A 50 8.68 19.44 15.34
C PRO A 50 7.72 19.59 14.17
N ARG A 51 7.10 18.49 13.76
CA ARG A 51 6.14 18.41 12.66
C ARG A 51 5.06 17.39 13.01
N PHE A 52 3.97 17.44 12.25
CA PHE A 52 2.97 16.39 12.22
C PHE A 52 3.01 15.73 10.85
N LEU A 53 3.08 14.40 10.83
CA LEU A 53 2.81 13.63 9.62
C LEU A 53 1.31 13.50 9.43
N THR A 54 0.87 13.66 8.19
CA THR A 54 -0.49 13.39 7.74
C THR A 54 -0.45 12.97 6.27
N VAL A 55 -1.61 12.67 5.68
CA VAL A 55 -1.74 12.26 4.28
C VAL A 55 -2.53 13.29 3.48
N SER A 56 -2.33 13.30 2.18
CA SER A 56 -3.08 14.16 1.27
C SER A 56 -4.56 13.77 1.17
N LYS A 57 -5.42 14.73 0.85
CA LYS A 57 -6.83 14.53 0.54
C LYS A 57 -7.03 13.97 -0.86
N GLU A 58 -6.09 14.23 -1.76
CA GLU A 58 -6.03 13.59 -3.07
C GLU A 58 -5.55 12.15 -2.91
N GLY A 59 -6.10 11.24 -3.71
CA GLY A 59 -5.75 9.82 -3.70
C GLY A 59 -6.18 9.11 -4.97
N THR A 60 -5.77 7.85 -5.05
CA THR A 60 -6.09 6.93 -6.13
C THR A 60 -6.88 5.75 -5.59
N TRP A 61 -7.80 5.24 -6.40
CA TRP A 61 -8.50 4.00 -6.12
C TRP A 61 -7.62 2.82 -6.53
N LEU A 62 -7.43 1.90 -5.60
CA LEU A 62 -6.70 0.67 -5.81
C LEU A 62 -7.63 -0.32 -6.50
N SER A 63 -7.22 -0.86 -7.66
CA SER A 63 -7.94 -1.95 -8.29
C SER A 63 -7.73 -3.23 -7.48
N ASN A 64 -8.79 -4.02 -7.33
CA ASN A 64 -8.66 -5.42 -6.95
C ASN A 64 -8.66 -6.14 -8.28
N GLY A 65 -7.68 -7.00 -8.56
CA GLY A 65 -7.60 -7.77 -9.81
C GLY A 65 -8.82 -8.68 -10.09
N THR A 66 -9.87 -8.61 -9.27
CA THR A 66 -11.18 -9.19 -9.49
C THR A 66 -12.20 -8.07 -9.68
N PHE A 67 -12.89 -8.08 -10.83
CA PHE A 67 -13.89 -7.09 -11.25
C PHE A 67 -15.15 -7.00 -10.36
N ASN A 68 -15.20 -7.71 -9.22
CA ASN A 68 -16.33 -7.68 -8.31
C ASN A 68 -16.28 -6.42 -7.44
N SER A 69 -17.32 -5.60 -7.63
CA SER A 69 -17.47 -4.16 -7.42
C SER A 69 -17.59 -3.67 -5.97
N GLY A 70 -17.11 -4.43 -4.98
CA GLY A 70 -17.36 -4.11 -3.56
C GLY A 70 -16.23 -3.40 -2.80
N ASP A 71 -14.96 -3.73 -3.08
CA ASP A 71 -13.88 -3.51 -2.12
C ASP A 71 -12.72 -2.68 -2.71
N ARG A 72 -13.04 -1.48 -3.21
CA ARG A 72 -12.01 -0.56 -3.76
C ARG A 72 -11.26 0.12 -2.62
N GLY A 73 -10.01 -0.27 -2.41
CA GLY A 73 -9.13 0.41 -1.46
C GLY A 73 -8.80 1.83 -1.91
N TYR A 74 -8.67 2.77 -0.98
CA TYR A 74 -8.24 4.15 -1.26
C TYR A 74 -6.82 4.38 -0.76
N CYS A 75 -5.94 4.88 -1.63
CA CYS A 75 -4.58 5.28 -1.26
C CYS A 75 -4.38 6.78 -1.52
N PRO A 76 -4.03 7.59 -0.49
CA PRO A 76 -3.65 8.99 -0.71
C PRO A 76 -2.48 9.11 -1.70
N LEU A 77 -2.30 10.27 -2.33
CA LEU A 77 -1.19 10.51 -3.26
C LEU A 77 0.14 10.84 -2.57
N GLY A 78 0.10 11.40 -1.36
CA GLY A 78 1.33 11.83 -0.68
C GLY A 78 1.26 11.81 0.85
N ILE A 79 2.46 11.80 1.44
CA ILE A 79 2.69 12.04 2.86
C ILE A 79 3.17 13.46 3.06
N LEU A 80 2.59 14.14 4.06
CA LEU A 80 2.81 15.55 4.33
C LEU A 80 3.38 15.72 5.74
N TRP A 81 4.32 16.65 5.91
CA TRP A 81 4.87 17.06 7.21
C TRP A 81 4.56 18.53 7.50
N VAL A 82 3.50 18.76 8.26
CA VAL A 82 2.96 20.09 8.53
C VAL A 82 3.45 20.66 9.86
N LYS A 83 3.45 21.98 10.00
CA LYS A 83 3.88 22.66 11.23
C LYS A 83 2.85 22.53 12.36
N LYS A 84 1.57 22.54 12.01
CA LYS A 84 0.43 22.42 12.93
C LYS A 84 -0.55 21.43 12.33
N PHE A 85 -1.06 20.53 13.17
CA PHE A 85 -2.14 19.64 12.79
C PHE A 85 -3.47 20.22 13.30
N ASN A 86 -4.39 20.47 12.37
CA ASN A 86 -5.78 20.80 12.66
C ASN A 86 -6.63 19.54 12.61
N SER A 87 -7.17 19.11 13.74
CA SER A 87 -8.05 17.95 13.83
C SER A 87 -9.48 18.24 13.34
N ARG A 88 -9.88 19.51 13.27
CA ARG A 88 -11.19 19.93 12.76
C ARG A 88 -11.21 20.05 11.25
N ASN A 89 -10.14 20.57 10.67
CA ASN A 89 -9.95 20.65 9.22
C ASN A 89 -8.82 19.70 8.79
N LYS A 90 -9.23 18.50 8.35
CA LYS A 90 -8.34 17.40 7.95
C LYS A 90 -7.99 17.42 6.46
N GLU A 91 -8.23 18.55 5.79
CA GLU A 91 -7.95 18.69 4.36
C GLU A 91 -6.54 19.22 4.10
N TYR A 92 -5.59 18.30 3.98
CA TYR A 92 -4.24 18.63 3.53
C TYR A 92 -4.08 18.23 2.07
N SER A 93 -3.46 19.08 1.25
CA SER A 93 -3.36 18.87 -0.20
C SER A 93 -1.92 18.66 -0.65
N ILE A 94 -1.72 17.83 -1.68
CA ILE A 94 -0.44 17.73 -2.40
C ILE A 94 0.02 19.07 -2.99
N ALA A 95 -0.88 20.05 -3.19
CA ALA A 95 -0.51 21.40 -3.60
C ALA A 95 0.43 22.10 -2.59
N SER A 96 0.50 21.61 -1.35
CA SER A 96 1.44 22.09 -0.33
C SER A 96 2.87 21.56 -0.52
N ILE A 97 3.08 20.61 -1.46
CA ILE A 97 4.40 20.05 -1.78
C ILE A 97 5.05 20.95 -2.83
N ASP A 98 6.08 21.69 -2.42
CA ASP A 98 6.83 22.52 -3.37
C ASP A 98 7.80 21.71 -4.24
N LYS A 99 8.40 22.36 -5.25
CA LYS A 99 9.41 21.75 -6.13
C LYS A 99 10.62 21.20 -5.38
N GLN A 100 10.92 21.74 -4.21
CA GLN A 100 12.01 21.28 -3.34
C GLN A 100 11.57 20.18 -2.37
N LYS A 101 10.33 19.68 -2.48
CA LYS A 101 9.71 18.75 -1.54
C LYS A 101 9.76 19.28 -0.11
N ARG A 102 9.46 20.57 0.08
CA ARG A 102 9.06 21.11 1.38
C ARG A 102 7.58 20.81 1.54
N GLY A 103 7.13 20.55 2.76
CA GLY A 103 5.74 20.18 3.04
C GLY A 103 5.39 18.70 2.88
N GLY A 104 6.06 17.92 2.02
CA GLY A 104 5.76 16.50 1.85
C GLY A 104 6.51 15.83 0.70
N ASP A 105 6.15 14.59 0.39
CA ASP A 105 6.52 13.89 -0.85
C ASP A 105 5.41 12.94 -1.30
N PHE A 106 5.48 12.52 -2.56
CA PHE A 106 4.51 11.61 -3.17
C PHE A 106 4.81 10.16 -2.81
N PHE A 107 3.76 9.37 -2.61
CA PHE A 107 3.90 7.94 -2.35
C PHE A 107 4.37 7.15 -3.56
N SER A 108 4.10 7.62 -4.79
CA SER A 108 4.67 7.04 -6.02
C SER A 108 6.21 7.05 -6.03
N HIS A 109 6.83 8.00 -5.33
CA HIS A 109 8.28 8.09 -5.21
C HIS A 109 8.84 7.29 -4.04
N LEU A 110 7.99 6.81 -3.12
CA LEU A 110 8.44 6.09 -1.94
C LEU A 110 9.02 4.73 -2.34
N LYS A 111 10.22 4.42 -1.87
CA LYS A 111 10.92 3.16 -2.16
C LYS A 111 10.99 2.24 -0.96
N SER A 112 11.17 2.78 0.24
CA SER A 112 11.17 2.00 1.48
C SER A 112 11.03 2.88 2.71
N ALA A 113 10.59 2.28 3.81
CA ALA A 113 10.70 2.81 5.16
C ALA A 113 11.46 1.83 6.05
N THR A 114 12.46 2.31 6.78
CA THR A 114 13.26 1.47 7.69
C THR A 114 13.55 2.21 8.98
N GLU A 115 13.72 1.46 10.07
CA GLU A 115 14.38 1.99 11.26
C GLU A 115 15.79 2.45 10.91
N ASP A 116 16.20 3.61 11.43
CA ASP A 116 17.56 4.09 11.35
C ASP A 116 18.24 3.93 12.71
N LYS A 117 19.21 3.02 12.77
CA LYS A 117 20.01 2.77 13.99
C LYS A 117 21.14 3.78 14.17
N SER A 118 21.28 4.72 13.23
CA SER A 118 22.32 5.74 13.28
C SER A 118 21.95 6.77 14.35
N HIS A 119 22.52 6.68 15.56
CA HIS A 119 22.27 7.66 16.64
C HIS A 119 22.95 9.02 16.40
N THR A 120 23.07 9.44 15.14
CA THR A 120 24.07 10.40 14.65
C THR A 120 23.77 11.85 15.03
N VAL A 121 22.51 12.23 15.29
CA VAL A 121 22.14 13.63 15.55
C VAL A 121 21.42 13.80 16.89
N ARG A 122 22.06 14.54 17.82
CA ARG A 122 21.49 14.90 19.13
C ARG A 122 20.31 15.87 18.98
N VAL A 123 19.35 15.79 19.89
CA VAL A 123 18.14 16.63 19.94
C VAL A 123 18.35 17.89 20.81
N SER A 124 19.60 18.17 21.19
CA SER A 124 19.95 19.17 22.20
C SER A 124 19.55 20.61 21.86
N SER A 125 19.27 20.91 20.58
CA SER A 125 18.82 22.23 20.13
C SER A 125 17.31 22.49 20.31
N LEU A 126 16.52 21.53 20.79
CA LEU A 126 15.08 21.70 21.03
C LEU A 126 14.77 22.12 22.47
N THR A 127 13.55 22.60 22.71
CA THR A 127 13.10 22.92 24.08
C THR A 127 13.10 21.67 24.96
N LYS A 128 13.34 21.83 26.28
CA LYS A 128 13.35 20.71 27.24
C LYS A 128 12.08 19.84 27.16
N LYS A 129 10.92 20.47 26.98
CA LYS A 129 9.62 19.77 26.81
C LYS A 129 9.63 18.80 25.62
N VAL A 130 10.16 19.26 24.48
CA VAL A 130 10.26 18.44 23.27
C VAL A 130 11.34 17.37 23.45
N GLN A 131 12.48 17.70 24.05
CA GLN A 131 13.52 16.70 24.34
C GLN A 131 13.00 15.56 25.22
N MET A 132 12.23 15.87 26.27
CA MET A 132 11.66 14.84 27.14
C MET A 132 10.65 13.95 26.43
N ARG A 133 9.78 14.53 25.59
CA ARG A 133 8.83 13.77 24.76
C ARG A 133 9.54 12.83 23.78
N PHE A 134 10.71 13.24 23.31
CA PHE A 134 11.51 12.52 22.33
C PHE A 134 12.79 11.88 22.94
N LYS A 135 12.72 11.45 24.22
CA LYS A 135 13.86 10.84 24.94
C LYS A 135 14.12 9.38 24.57
N ASN A 136 13.07 8.57 24.39
CA ASN A 136 13.14 7.12 24.13
C ASN A 136 12.67 6.78 22.71
N THR A 137 13.18 7.51 21.73
CA THR A 137 12.61 7.55 20.39
C THR A 137 13.32 6.63 19.43
N VAL A 138 12.55 6.15 18.46
CA VAL A 138 13.09 5.45 17.30
C VAL A 138 13.19 6.41 16.13
N GLN A 139 14.28 6.31 15.38
CA GLN A 139 14.42 7.05 14.13
C GLN A 139 13.93 6.18 12.96
N VAL A 140 13.17 6.79 12.06
CA VAL A 140 12.67 6.17 10.84
C VAL A 140 13.19 6.94 9.65
N LYS A 141 13.76 6.22 8.68
CA LYS A 141 14.26 6.74 7.41
C LYS A 141 13.30 6.35 6.31
N LEU A 142 12.69 7.35 5.67
CA LEU A 142 11.94 7.16 4.43
C LEU A 142 12.87 7.43 3.25
N LYS A 143 12.94 6.51 2.30
CA LYS A 143 13.71 6.65 1.06
C LYS A 143 12.75 6.90 -0.11
N PHE A 144 13.00 7.96 -0.84
CA PHE A 144 12.26 8.36 -2.03
C PHE A 144 13.18 8.36 -3.25
N GLN A 145 12.61 8.10 -4.43
CA GLN A 145 13.30 8.23 -5.70
C GLN A 145 12.34 8.70 -6.79
N GLN A 146 12.71 9.78 -7.47
CA GLN A 146 12.00 10.36 -8.60
C GLN A 146 13.03 10.65 -9.70
N ASP A 147 12.79 10.20 -10.93
CA ASP A 147 13.63 10.51 -12.10
C ASP A 147 15.14 10.24 -11.85
N GLY A 148 15.45 9.11 -11.20
CA GLY A 148 16.82 8.73 -10.82
C GLY A 148 17.38 9.45 -9.57
N VAL A 149 16.79 10.57 -9.15
CA VAL A 149 17.22 11.33 -7.98
C VAL A 149 16.77 10.64 -6.70
N LYS A 150 17.73 10.21 -5.87
CA LYS A 150 17.49 9.58 -4.57
C LYS A 150 17.44 10.63 -3.45
N ARG A 151 16.45 10.52 -2.59
CA ARG A 151 16.29 11.38 -1.40
C ARG A 151 15.96 10.53 -0.19
N SER A 152 16.39 10.96 0.99
CA SER A 152 15.91 10.39 2.24
C SER A 152 15.42 11.48 3.19
N VAL A 153 14.45 11.11 4.01
CA VAL A 153 13.94 11.96 5.09
C VAL A 153 14.01 11.16 6.38
N LEU A 154 14.58 11.79 7.40
CA LEU A 154 14.69 11.22 8.74
C LEU A 154 13.63 11.81 9.65
N PHE A 155 12.90 10.91 10.30
CA PHE A 155 11.96 11.22 11.35
C PHE A 155 12.42 10.58 12.65
N ARG A 156 12.05 11.20 13.75
CA ARG A 156 12.16 10.64 15.09
C ARG A 156 10.74 10.61 15.66
N CYS A 157 10.25 9.42 15.95
CA CYS A 157 8.90 9.18 16.44
C CYS A 157 8.89 9.22 17.97
N SER A 158 7.81 9.74 18.57
CA SER A 158 7.66 9.85 20.02
C SER A 158 7.61 8.50 20.74
N SER A 159 7.17 7.46 20.04
CA SER A 159 7.05 6.10 20.58
C SER A 159 7.55 5.05 19.59
N ILE A 160 7.79 3.84 20.10
CA ILE A 160 8.12 2.66 19.28
C ILE A 160 6.91 2.28 18.41
N ASP A 161 5.69 2.42 18.92
CA ASP A 161 4.47 2.08 18.20
C ASP A 161 4.24 3.00 17.00
N ASP A 162 4.50 4.32 17.16
CA ASP A 162 4.47 5.28 16.06
C ASP A 162 5.50 4.93 14.98
N ALA A 163 6.71 4.55 15.39
CA ALA A 163 7.76 4.15 14.45
C ALA A 163 7.40 2.87 13.69
N ASN A 164 6.87 1.87 14.39
CA ASN A 164 6.38 0.63 13.80
C ASN A 164 5.23 0.89 12.81
N SER A 165 4.28 1.72 13.20
CA SER A 165 3.16 2.13 12.36
C SER A 165 3.64 2.84 11.09
N LEU A 166 4.59 3.78 11.22
CA LEU A 166 5.19 4.48 10.09
C LEU A 166 5.94 3.54 9.14
N VAL A 167 6.78 2.65 9.67
CA VAL A 167 7.53 1.68 8.86
C VAL A 167 6.58 0.70 8.16
N ALA A 168 5.63 0.11 8.90
CA ALA A 168 4.70 -0.86 8.35
C ALA A 168 3.76 -0.24 7.31
N GLY A 169 3.19 0.93 7.61
CA GLY A 169 2.28 1.64 6.71
C GLY A 169 2.95 2.09 5.42
N CYS A 170 4.13 2.71 5.52
CA CYS A 170 4.89 3.12 4.33
C CYS A 170 5.34 1.92 3.48
N ASN A 171 5.77 0.81 4.09
CA ASN A 171 6.13 -0.38 3.32
C ASN A 171 4.91 -1.08 2.70
N ALA A 172 3.74 -1.03 3.35
CA ALA A 172 2.48 -1.49 2.76
C ALA A 172 2.10 -0.67 1.52
N ILE A 173 2.28 0.65 1.56
CA ILE A 173 2.10 1.54 0.40
C ILE A 173 3.04 1.15 -0.74
N VAL A 174 4.33 0.95 -0.44
CA VAL A 174 5.31 0.51 -1.46
C VAL A 174 4.91 -0.81 -2.10
N TYR A 175 4.44 -1.77 -1.29
CA TYR A 175 3.98 -3.06 -1.78
C TYR A 175 2.77 -2.89 -2.72
N VAL A 176 1.72 -2.23 -2.24
CA VAL A 176 0.46 -2.06 -2.97
C VAL A 176 0.66 -1.29 -4.29
N LEU A 177 1.44 -0.21 -4.28
CA LEU A 177 1.67 0.62 -5.48
C LEU A 177 2.62 -0.03 -6.50
N LYS A 178 3.46 -0.97 -6.10
CA LYS A 178 4.32 -1.72 -7.04
C LYS A 178 3.60 -2.92 -7.63
N SER A 179 2.82 -3.65 -6.81
CA SER A 179 2.03 -4.78 -7.27
C SER A 179 0.94 -4.40 -8.28
N SER A 180 0.57 -3.12 -8.41
CA SER A 180 -0.38 -2.65 -9.42
C SER A 180 0.25 -2.37 -10.80
N VAL A 181 1.57 -2.46 -10.95
CA VAL A 181 2.29 -2.11 -12.19
C VAL A 181 2.77 -3.36 -12.95
N ASP A 182 2.79 -4.53 -12.31
CA ASP A 182 3.43 -5.76 -12.83
C ASP A 182 2.43 -6.79 -13.43
N GLU A 183 1.23 -6.41 -13.88
CA GLU A 183 0.36 -7.31 -14.65
C GLU A 183 0.57 -7.09 -16.16
N PRO A 184 1.39 -7.91 -16.85
CA PRO A 184 1.37 -7.97 -18.31
C PRO A 184 0.04 -8.56 -18.76
N HIS A 185 -0.80 -7.73 -19.38
CA HIS A 185 -1.97 -8.17 -20.12
C HIS A 185 -1.54 -8.77 -21.47
N ASP A 186 -0.90 -9.94 -21.47
CA ASP A 186 -0.73 -10.76 -22.67
C ASP A 186 -2.04 -11.52 -22.94
N ASN A 187 -3.01 -10.83 -23.53
CA ASN A 187 -4.05 -11.47 -24.34
C ASN A 187 -3.70 -11.27 -25.81
N ASP A 188 -2.70 -12.00 -26.30
CA ASP A 188 -2.48 -12.23 -27.72
C ASP A 188 -2.69 -13.74 -28.01
N ILE A 189 -3.96 -14.15 -28.02
CA ILE A 189 -4.35 -15.40 -28.68
C ILE A 189 -4.45 -15.07 -30.16
N SER A 190 -3.30 -15.03 -30.83
CA SER A 190 -3.24 -15.17 -32.28
C SER A 190 -3.27 -16.67 -32.64
N PRO A 191 -4.11 -17.09 -33.60
CA PRO A 191 -4.30 -18.49 -33.95
C PRO A 191 -3.05 -19.05 -34.61
N LYS A 192 -2.60 -20.22 -34.13
CA LYS A 192 -1.53 -21.00 -34.75
C LYS A 192 -1.89 -21.29 -36.21
N LYS A 193 -1.09 -20.79 -37.14
CA LYS A 193 -1.07 -21.29 -38.52
C LYS A 193 -0.49 -22.70 -38.50
N GLU A 194 -1.36 -23.65 -38.79
CA GLU A 194 -1.06 -25.05 -39.02
C GLU A 194 -0.30 -25.18 -40.35
N THR A 195 0.97 -25.60 -40.26
CA THR A 195 1.79 -25.88 -41.44
C THR A 195 1.42 -27.28 -41.95
N GLN A 196 0.74 -27.33 -43.08
CA GLN A 196 0.51 -28.54 -43.86
C GLN A 196 1.81 -29.03 -44.51
N TYR A 197 2.15 -30.31 -44.32
CA TYR A 197 2.91 -31.11 -45.29
C TYR A 197 2.37 -32.55 -45.32
N LEU A 198 1.84 -32.93 -46.48
CA LEU A 198 1.60 -34.27 -47.04
C LEU A 198 2.90 -35.11 -47.05
N ALA A 199 2.97 -36.45 -47.10
CA ALA A 199 2.05 -37.58 -47.20
C ALA A 199 2.88 -38.87 -46.93
N HIS A 200 2.24 -39.98 -46.52
CA HIS A 200 2.25 -41.28 -47.20
C HIS A 200 1.63 -42.40 -46.33
N ASP A 201 0.54 -42.95 -46.85
CA ASP A 201 0.05 -44.34 -46.88
C ASP A 201 0.21 -45.29 -45.68
N LEU A 202 -0.93 -45.84 -45.22
CA LEU A 202 -1.26 -47.27 -45.35
C LEU A 202 -2.67 -47.58 -44.79
N VAL A 203 -3.56 -47.98 -45.71
CA VAL A 203 -4.47 -49.15 -45.67
C VAL A 203 -5.51 -49.29 -44.53
N ASP A 204 -6.76 -48.97 -44.91
CA ASP A 204 -7.94 -49.86 -44.95
C ASP A 204 -8.34 -50.71 -43.71
N ALA A 205 -9.49 -50.39 -43.12
CA ALA A 205 -10.49 -51.37 -42.67
C ALA A 205 -11.78 -50.70 -42.11
N SER A 206 -12.79 -50.57 -42.97
CA SER A 206 -14.16 -51.07 -42.78
C SER A 206 -14.87 -51.01 -41.40
N LYS A 207 -16.05 -50.37 -41.41
CA LYS A 207 -17.29 -50.63 -40.64
C LYS A 207 -17.22 -50.28 -39.13
N ILE A 208 -18.21 -49.62 -38.52
CA ILE A 208 -19.60 -50.05 -38.35
C ILE A 208 -20.48 -48.83 -38.02
N VAL A 209 -21.64 -48.82 -38.68
CA VAL A 209 -22.86 -48.04 -38.42
C VAL A 209 -23.44 -48.41 -37.06
N SER A 210 -23.94 -47.44 -36.28
CA SER A 210 -25.31 -47.47 -35.71
C SER A 210 -25.65 -46.26 -34.86
N ASN A 211 -26.74 -45.62 -35.27
CA ASN A 211 -27.71 -44.81 -34.56
C ASN A 211 -27.85 -45.08 -33.05
N ASN A 212 -28.15 -44.04 -32.26
CA ASN A 212 -29.45 -43.99 -31.58
C ASN A 212 -29.83 -42.58 -31.12
N ILE A 213 -31.02 -42.20 -31.58
CA ILE A 213 -31.91 -41.15 -31.10
C ILE A 213 -32.60 -41.67 -29.84
N LEU A 214 -32.78 -40.84 -28.80
CA LEU A 214 -34.05 -40.79 -28.07
C LEU A 214 -34.22 -39.48 -27.30
N GLU A 215 -35.29 -38.77 -27.65
CA GLU A 215 -35.97 -37.72 -26.88
C GLU A 215 -36.68 -38.29 -25.65
N CYS A 216 -36.93 -37.44 -24.65
CA CYS A 216 -38.20 -37.26 -23.90
C CYS A 216 -37.92 -36.27 -22.75
N THR A 217 -38.44 -35.03 -22.77
CA THR A 217 -39.77 -34.57 -22.26
C THR A 217 -40.04 -35.05 -20.82
N SER A 218 -40.28 -34.21 -19.83
CA SER A 218 -41.44 -33.31 -19.64
C SER A 218 -41.28 -32.64 -18.25
N GLU A 219 -41.60 -31.34 -18.09
CA GLU A 219 -42.77 -30.79 -17.35
C GLU A 219 -42.72 -31.03 -15.83
N ALA A 220 -43.22 -30.21 -14.93
CA ALA A 220 -43.64 -28.81 -14.80
C ALA A 220 -44.13 -28.70 -13.34
N ASP A 221 -44.39 -27.46 -12.87
CA ASP A 221 -45.35 -27.13 -11.80
C ASP A 221 -44.95 -27.46 -10.35
N ASP A 222 -45.28 -26.68 -9.33
CA ASP A 222 -45.83 -25.32 -9.21
C ASP A 222 -45.80 -24.95 -7.72
N SER A 223 -46.14 -23.68 -7.42
CA SER A 223 -46.79 -23.22 -6.17
C SER A 223 -45.89 -22.99 -4.93
N GLU A 224 -46.12 -22.01 -4.06
CA GLU A 224 -46.99 -20.84 -4.01
C GLU A 224 -46.58 -20.01 -2.78
N THR A 225 -46.61 -18.68 -2.95
CA THR A 225 -47.08 -17.61 -2.03
C THR A 225 -46.93 -17.64 -0.50
N GLY A 226 -46.65 -16.44 0.01
CA GLY A 226 -47.24 -15.89 1.26
C GLY A 226 -46.20 -15.56 2.33
N LEU A 227 -46.24 -14.46 3.08
CA LEU A 227 -47.26 -13.42 3.28
C LEU A 227 -46.53 -12.24 3.97
N TRP A 228 -46.97 -11.01 3.69
CA TRP A 228 -46.65 -9.81 4.46
C TRP A 228 -47.70 -9.62 5.56
N GLU A 229 -47.34 -8.87 6.62
CA GLU A 229 -48.15 -8.15 7.63
C GLU A 229 -47.44 -8.25 9.01
N VAL A 230 -47.29 -7.25 9.88
CA VAL A 230 -47.66 -5.81 10.01
C VAL A 230 -46.59 -5.18 10.92
#